data_AF-A0A6B9YB88-F1
#
_entry.id   AF-A0A6B9YB88-F1
#
_cell.length_a   1.000
_cell.length_b   1.000
_cell.length_c   1.000
_cell.angle_alpha   90.00
_cell.angle_beta   90.00
_cell.angle_gamma   90.00
#
_symmetry.space_group_name_H-M   'P 1'
#
loop_
_entity.id
_entity.type
_entity.pdbx_description
1 polymer ?
#
loop_
_entity_poly.entity_id
_entity_poly.type
_entity_poly.pdbx_seq_one_letter_code
_entity_poly.pdbx_strand_id
1 'polypeptide(L)'
;MRYFVLLLTGLVLGVILRFIETRNVFLKQWIRAVLNYLFLFSFIIIIVGYGLFLNVYLLDAGLFILIPTFAAFLVRQTFIYVKWKRSSAHL
;
A
#
# COMPACT_ATOMS: atom_id res chain seq x y z
N MET A 1 -6.44 17.63 5.30
CA MET A 1 -7.03 17.35 3.97
C MET A 1 -6.09 16.58 3.04
N ARG A 2 -4.84 17.03 2.83
CA ARG A 2 -3.91 16.43 1.86
C ARG A 2 -3.65 14.92 2.07
N TYR A 3 -3.39 14.49 3.30
CA TYR A 3 -3.19 13.07 3.63
C TYR A 3 -4.46 12.21 3.52
N PHE A 4 -5.64 12.80 3.70
CA PHE A 4 -6.92 12.11 3.53
C PHE A 4 -7.18 11.80 2.04
N VAL A 5 -6.86 12.76 1.16
CA VAL A 5 -6.92 12.54 -0.29
C VAL A 5 -5.95 11.44 -0.71
N LEU A 6 -4.72 11.44 -0.18
CA LEU A 6 -3.74 10.38 -0.45
C LEU A 6 -4.22 8.99 -0.03
N LEU A 7 -4.87 8.92 1.13
CA LEU A 7 -5.44 7.68 1.63
C LEU A 7 -6.55 7.18 0.70
N LEU A 8 -7.47 8.06 0.28
CA LEU A 8 -8.50 7.72 -0.70
C LEU A 8 -7.93 7.25 -2.04
N THR A 9 -6.93 7.96 -2.58
CA THR A 9 -6.26 7.55 -3.82
C THR A 9 -5.59 6.19 -3.67
N GLY A 10 -4.96 5.92 -2.52
CA GLY A 10 -4.34 4.63 -2.21
C GLY A 10 -5.34 3.49 -2.09
N LEU A 11 -6.51 3.75 -1.50
CA LEU A 11 -7.61 2.77 -1.44
C LEU A 11 -8.09 2.41 -2.85
N VAL A 12 -8.34 3.41 -3.70
CA VAL A 12 -8.78 3.20 -5.09
C VAL A 12 -7.72 2.41 -5.88
N LEU A 13 -6.44 2.80 -5.76
CA LEU A 13 -5.31 2.05 -6.34
C LEU A 13 -5.28 0.59 -5.85
N GLY A 14 -5.47 0.37 -4.55
CA GLY A 14 -5.54 -0.96 -3.95
C GLY A 14 -6.64 -1.84 -4.56
N VAL A 15 -7.83 -1.27 -4.79
CA VAL A 15 -8.95 -1.99 -5.42
C VAL A 15 -8.66 -2.31 -6.88
N ILE A 16 -8.11 -1.36 -7.64
CA ILE A 16 -7.74 -1.56 -9.05
C ILE A 16 -6.66 -2.63 -9.19
N LEU A 17 -5.58 -2.51 -8.42
CA LEU A 17 -4.48 -3.49 -8.43
C LEU A 17 -5.01 -4.88 -8.10
N ARG A 18 -5.88 -5.00 -7.09
CA ARG A 18 -6.52 -6.26 -6.74
C ARG A 18 -7.34 -6.85 -7.90
N PHE A 19 -8.11 -6.03 -8.61
CA PHE A 19 -8.89 -6.48 -9.76
C PHE A 19 -7.98 -7.04 -10.88
N ILE A 20 -6.85 -6.37 -11.12
CA ILE A 20 -5.82 -6.83 -12.06
C ILE A 20 -5.19 -8.15 -11.59
N GLU A 21 -4.83 -8.25 -10.31
CA GLU A 21 -4.27 -9.47 -9.71
C GLU A 21 -5.19 -10.68 -9.80
N THR A 22 -6.52 -10.47 -9.69
CA THR A 22 -7.49 -11.56 -9.87
C THR A 22 -7.57 -12.06 -11.30
N ARG A 23 -7.22 -11.22 -12.29
CA ARG A 23 -7.23 -11.61 -13.71
C ARG A 23 -5.90 -12.17 -14.18
N ASN A 24 -4.78 -11.79 -13.57
CA ASN A 24 -3.45 -12.19 -14.03
C ASN A 24 -2.51 -12.57 -12.87
N VAL A 25 -2.17 -13.86 -12.82
CA VAL A 25 -1.33 -14.45 -11.77
C VAL A 25 0.13 -13.99 -11.85
N PHE A 26 0.63 -13.73 -13.07
CA PHE A 26 2.00 -13.24 -13.25
C PHE A 26 2.16 -11.81 -12.73
N LEU A 27 1.20 -10.93 -13.06
CA LEU A 27 1.19 -9.55 -12.54
C LEU A 27 1.06 -9.51 -11.02
N LYS A 28 0.42 -10.50 -10.39
CA LYS A 28 0.29 -10.55 -8.94
C LYS A 28 1.62 -10.58 -8.19
N GLN A 29 2.61 -11.31 -8.71
CA GLN A 29 3.94 -11.34 -8.10
C GLN A 29 4.68 -10.01 -8.30
N TRP A 30 4.62 -9.44 -9.51
CA TRP A 30 5.20 -8.14 -9.81
C TRP A 30 4.61 -7.01 -8.97
N ILE A 31 3.28 -6.89 -8.91
CA ILE A 31 2.59 -5.88 -8.10
C ILE A 31 2.96 -6.02 -6.63
N ARG A 32 3.08 -7.26 -6.12
CA ARG A 32 3.51 -7.50 -4.74
C ARG A 32 4.94 -7.04 -4.50
N ALA A 33 5.86 -7.35 -5.41
CA ALA A 33 7.24 -6.92 -5.31
C ALA A 33 7.34 -5.39 -5.33
N VAL A 34 6.68 -4.74 -6.29
CA VAL A 34 6.68 -3.28 -6.45
C VAL A 34 6.10 -2.58 -5.21
N LEU A 35 4.95 -3.02 -4.69
CA LEU A 35 4.37 -2.44 -3.47
C LEU A 35 5.29 -2.61 -2.26
N ASN A 36 5.94 -3.77 -2.10
CA ASN A 36 6.89 -3.99 -1.01
C ASN A 36 8.12 -3.09 -1.14
N TYR A 37 8.68 -2.94 -2.35
CA TYR A 37 9.81 -2.05 -2.58
C TYR A 37 9.46 -0.59 -2.34
N LEU A 38 8.30 -0.13 -2.82
CA LEU A 38 7.81 1.23 -2.57
C LEU A 38 7.61 1.50 -1.08
N PHE A 39 7.07 0.53 -0.34
CA PHE A 39 6.90 0.64 1.10
C PHE A 39 8.24 0.73 1.83
N LEU A 40 9.18 -0.15 1.49
CA LEU A 40 10.53 -0.16 2.07
C LEU A 40 11.28 1.14 1.76
N PHE A 41 11.22 1.60 0.52
CA PHE A 41 11.84 2.84 0.07
C PHE A 41 11.29 4.06 0.80
N SER A 42 9.96 4.15 0.91
CA SER A 42 9.29 5.20 1.69
C SER A 42 9.72 5.20 3.15
N PHE A 43 9.80 4.01 3.77
CA PHE A 43 10.23 3.86 5.15
C PHE A 43 11.68 4.31 5.36
N ILE A 44 12.58 3.96 4.43
CA ILE A 44 13.97 4.44 4.43
C ILE A 44 14.01 5.97 4.33
N ILE A 45 13.22 6.58 3.43
CA ILE A 45 13.17 8.05 3.31
C ILE A 45 12.71 8.70 4.62
N ILE A 46 11.68 8.15 5.26
CA ILE A 46 11.19 8.68 6.55
C ILE A 46 12.27 8.55 7.62
N ILE A 47 12.93 7.40 7.74
CA ILE A 47 14.01 7.18 8.72
C ILE A 47 15.18 8.13 8.46
N VAL A 48 15.61 8.27 7.21
CA VAL A 48 16.73 9.14 6.83
C VAL A 48 16.35 10.61 7.05
N GLY A 49 15.15 11.02 6.67
CA GLY A 49 14.65 12.39 6.89
C GLY A 49 14.55 12.74 8.37
N TYR A 50 14.08 11.80 9.21
CA TYR A 50 13.97 12.00 10.65
C TYR A 50 15.35 11.92 11.35
N GLY A 51 16.17 10.94 10.98
CA GLY A 51 17.46 10.64 11.61
C GLY A 51 18.54 11.67 11.30
N LEU A 52 18.49 12.31 10.12
CA LEU A 52 19.45 13.35 9.75
C LEU A 52 18.95 14.77 10.09
N PHE A 53 17.77 14.92 10.74
CA PHE A 53 17.05 16.19 10.87
C PHE A 53 16.92 16.94 9.52
N LEU A 54 17.00 16.20 8.41
CA LEU A 54 17.01 16.75 7.08
C LEU A 54 15.57 16.97 6.68
N ASN A 55 15.13 18.19 6.94
CA ASN A 55 14.13 18.92 6.16
C ASN A 55 12.74 18.26 6.06
N VAL A 56 11.73 18.97 6.54
CA VAL A 56 10.32 18.54 6.57
C VAL A 56 9.83 18.05 5.19
N TYR A 57 10.38 18.58 4.09
CA TYR A 57 10.04 18.15 2.73
C TYR A 57 10.40 16.69 2.40
N LEU A 58 11.51 16.16 2.91
CA LEU A 58 11.92 14.76 2.72
C LEU A 58 10.99 13.82 3.50
N LEU A 59 10.63 14.23 4.73
CA LEU A 59 9.66 13.52 5.54
C LEU A 59 8.29 13.47 4.84
N ASP A 60 7.84 14.60 4.31
CA ASP A 60 6.58 14.70 3.57
C ASP A 60 6.56 13.83 2.31
N ALA A 61 7.67 13.78 1.56
CA ALA A 61 7.81 12.90 0.39
C ALA A 61 7.71 11.41 0.78
N GLY A 62 8.36 11.04 1.89
CA GLY A 62 8.26 9.70 2.47
C GLY A 62 6.81 9.34 2.80
N LEU A 63 6.10 10.22 3.51
CA LEU A 63 4.68 10.04 3.87
C LEU A 63 3.76 10.00 2.64
N PHE A 64 4.04 10.80 1.62
CA PHE A 64 3.30 10.82 0.37
C PHE A 64 3.29 9.47 -0.36
N ILE A 65 4.37 8.71 -0.23
CA ILE A 65 4.48 7.35 -0.78
C ILE A 65 3.95 6.33 0.23
N LEU A 66 4.23 6.50 1.53
CA LEU A 66 3.85 5.54 2.57
C LEU A 66 2.34 5.33 2.62
N ILE A 67 1.60 6.43 2.72
CA ILE A 67 0.15 6.43 2.96
C ILE A 67 -0.61 5.69 1.85
N PRO A 68 -0.44 6.01 0.55
CA PRO A 68 -1.17 5.30 -0.50
C PRO A 68 -0.73 3.83 -0.63
N THR A 69 0.56 3.55 -0.42
CA THR A 69 1.09 2.17 -0.49
C THR A 69 0.53 1.31 0.66
N PHE A 70 0.45 1.88 1.86
CA PHE A 70 -0.15 1.24 3.02
C PHE A 70 -1.66 1.03 2.86
N ALA A 71 -2.38 2.02 2.34
CA ALA A 71 -3.80 1.89 2.02
C ALA A 71 -4.06 0.78 0.99
N ALA A 72 -3.25 0.70 -0.08
CA ALA A 72 -3.33 -0.38 -1.06
C ALA A 72 -3.06 -1.76 -0.43
N PHE A 73 -2.12 -1.83 0.50
CA PHE A 73 -1.82 -3.06 1.25
C PHE A 73 -2.99 -3.48 2.17
N LEU A 74 -3.59 -2.53 2.89
CA LEU A 74 -4.77 -2.77 3.73
C LEU A 74 -5.94 -3.33 2.93
N VAL A 75 -6.19 -2.80 1.73
CA VAL A 75 -7.23 -3.31 0.81
C VAL A 75 -6.93 -4.76 0.40
N ARG A 76 -5.68 -5.13 0.14
CA ARG A 76 -5.37 -6.55 -0.14
C ARG A 76 -5.67 -7.45 1.07
N GLN A 77 -5.27 -7.02 2.27
CA GLN A 77 -5.45 -7.77 3.52
C GLN A 77 -6.93 -7.98 3.88
N THR A 78 -7.73 -6.89 3.89
CA THR A 78 -9.16 -6.94 4.27
C THR A 78 -9.92 -7.97 3.45
N PHE A 79 -9.66 -8.00 2.15
CA PHE A 79 -10.38 -8.94 1.30
C PHE A 79 -9.83 -10.38 1.33
N ILE A 80 -8.56 -10.61 1.70
CA ILE A 80 -8.08 -11.96 2.01
C ILE A 80 -8.84 -12.49 3.22
N TYR A 81 -9.01 -11.67 4.26
CA TYR A 81 -9.78 -11.99 5.44
C TYR A 81 -11.27 -12.26 5.12
N VAL A 82 -11.90 -11.42 4.29
CA VAL A 82 -13.30 -11.63 3.84
C VAL A 82 -13.44 -12.93 3.03
N LYS A 83 -12.48 -13.23 2.13
CA LYS A 83 -12.50 -14.47 1.34
C LYS A 83 -12.36 -15.70 2.23
N TRP A 84 -11.46 -15.66 3.22
CA TRP A 84 -11.24 -16.73 4.19
C TRP A 84 -12.50 -16.98 5.03
N LYS A 85 -13.07 -15.92 5.62
CA LYS A 85 -14.29 -16.00 6.44
C LYS A 85 -15.48 -16.58 5.67
N ARG A 86 -15.63 -16.25 4.37
CA ARG A 86 -16.69 -16.82 3.51
C ARG A 86 -16.48 -18.30 3.21
N SER A 87 -15.23 -18.76 3.10
CA SER A 87 -14.92 -20.19 2.90
C SER A 87 -15.20 -21.04 4.13
N SER A 88 -15.01 -20.48 5.33
CA SER A 88 -15.26 -21.17 6.60
C SER A 88 -16.73 -21.21 7.02
N ALA A 89 -17.59 -20.38 6.41
CA ALA A 89 -19.03 -20.35 6.69
C ALA A 89 -19.83 -21.40 5.89
N HIS A 90 -19.17 -22.12 4.98
CA HIS A 90 -19.75 -23.19 4.16
C HIS A 90 -19.25 -24.59 4.56
N LEU A 91 -18.48 -24.69 5.66
CA LEU A 91 -18.10 -25.93 6.34
C LEU A 91 -18.93 -26.04 7.63
#